data_AF-A0A2E2WSW6-F1
#
_entry.id   AF-A0A2E2WSW6-F1
#
_cell.length_a   1.000
_cell.length_b   1.000
_cell.length_c   1.000
_cell.angle_alpha   90.00
_cell.angle_beta   90.00
_cell.angle_gamma   90.00
#
_symmetry.space_group_name_H-M   'P 1'
#
loop_
_entity.id
_entity.type
_entity.pdbx_description
1 polymer ?
#
loop_
_entity_poly.entity_id
_entity_poly.type
_entity_poly.pdbx_seq_one_letter_code
_entity_poly.pdbx_strand_id
1 'polypeptide(L)'
;MVNNDLHFKDNNITILKLLLYFLISLFFLVVDKNLEFSNKIRINSSHIIKPIYLAASFPSNLYSSSLKYFNSKNNLIEENKTLKNKIFIQSGIIQKIPSLKQENKRLKKLLGASNSEYSSKILIATLIKVNLNPFSNKVIINKGKNENLYIGQSVIDSEGILGQVSEINYDFSVVTLISDASHALLGVNTRTNKRIFISGTGDNRKLKAKYISLNEDILAGDILITSGLDNVFPEGHLVGEVSKIHRNINDDFLDITVIPSSSMSSNREVMLLW
;
A
#
# COMPACT_ATOMS: atom_id res chain seq x y z
N MET A 1 -71.85 14.82 -66.72
CA MET A 1 -71.57 16.20 -67.17
C MET A 1 -71.81 17.09 -65.96
N VAL A 2 -70.84 17.43 -65.09
CA VAL A 2 -69.57 18.20 -65.23
C VAL A 2 -69.79 19.70 -65.43
N ASN A 3 -69.55 20.48 -64.36
CA ASN A 3 -68.81 21.76 -64.21
C ASN A 3 -69.39 22.60 -63.04
N ASN A 4 -68.66 22.80 -61.94
CA ASN A 4 -67.63 23.84 -61.65
C ASN A 4 -68.26 25.24 -61.42
N ASP A 5 -67.86 26.09 -60.47
CA ASP A 5 -66.85 26.07 -59.40
C ASP A 5 -67.11 27.29 -58.49
N LEU A 6 -66.71 27.18 -57.22
CA LEU A 6 -66.24 28.26 -56.33
C LEU A 6 -67.13 29.50 -56.09
N HIS A 7 -68.14 29.38 -55.22
CA HIS A 7 -68.75 30.53 -54.56
C HIS A 7 -68.16 30.74 -53.16
N PHE A 8 -67.30 31.75 -53.05
CA PHE A 8 -66.84 32.36 -51.81
C PHE A 8 -68.04 32.83 -50.99
N LYS A 9 -68.42 32.10 -49.94
CA LYS A 9 -69.42 32.58 -48.97
C LYS A 9 -68.69 33.13 -47.75
N ASP A 10 -68.60 34.46 -47.73
CA ASP A 10 -68.19 35.37 -46.66
C ASP A 10 -67.54 34.74 -45.44
N ASN A 11 -66.26 34.47 -45.61
CA ASN A 11 -65.36 33.98 -44.58
C ASN A 11 -64.95 35.10 -43.59
N ASN A 12 -65.77 36.12 -43.39
CA ASN A 12 -65.47 37.22 -42.45
C ASN A 12 -65.22 36.67 -41.04
N ILE A 13 -65.93 35.63 -40.62
CA ILE A 13 -65.71 34.96 -39.33
C ILE A 13 -64.38 34.18 -39.31
N THR A 14 -64.01 33.55 -40.42
CA THR A 14 -62.76 32.78 -40.55
C THR A 14 -61.54 33.70 -40.63
N ILE A 15 -61.68 34.83 -41.33
CA ILE A 15 -60.70 35.92 -41.40
C ILE A 15 -60.58 36.61 -40.03
N LEU A 16 -61.70 36.85 -39.31
CA LEU A 16 -61.66 37.39 -37.94
C LEU A 16 -60.95 36.43 -36.99
N LYS A 17 -61.21 35.12 -37.09
CA LYS A 17 -60.52 34.09 -36.28
C LYS A 17 -59.04 34.03 -36.62
N LEU A 18 -58.67 34.12 -37.90
CA LEU A 18 -57.27 34.19 -38.33
C LEU A 18 -56.58 35.45 -37.81
N LEU A 19 -57.24 36.62 -37.88
CA LEU A 19 -56.73 37.87 -37.32
C LEU A 19 -56.62 37.80 -35.79
N LEU A 20 -57.58 37.17 -35.11
CA LEU A 20 -57.53 36.92 -33.67
C LEU A 20 -56.35 36.03 -33.32
N TYR A 21 -56.17 34.89 -34.01
CA TYR A 21 -55.03 34.01 -33.78
C TYR A 21 -53.70 34.66 -34.13
N PHE A 22 -53.67 35.51 -35.16
CA PHE A 22 -52.50 36.29 -35.55
C PHE A 22 -52.15 37.33 -34.47
N LEU A 23 -53.15 38.06 -33.95
CA LEU A 23 -52.96 39.01 -32.85
C LEU A 23 -52.57 38.32 -31.54
N ILE A 24 -53.14 37.15 -31.25
CA ILE A 24 -52.76 36.33 -30.09
C ILE A 24 -51.31 35.83 -30.25
N SER A 25 -50.93 35.36 -31.44
CA SER A 25 -49.56 34.94 -31.73
C SER A 25 -48.57 36.10 -31.62
N LEU A 26 -48.92 37.27 -32.17
CA LEU A 26 -48.11 38.48 -32.09
C LEU A 26 -47.99 38.97 -30.64
N PHE A 27 -49.07 38.88 -29.87
CA PHE A 27 -49.08 39.16 -28.44
C PHE A 27 -48.13 38.23 -27.68
N PHE A 28 -48.21 36.91 -27.91
CA PHE A 28 -47.29 35.94 -27.31
C PHE A 28 -45.84 36.19 -27.72
N LEU A 29 -45.57 36.58 -28.96
CA LEU A 29 -44.22 36.89 -29.45
C LEU A 29 -43.66 38.15 -28.79
N VAL A 30 -44.47 39.20 -28.61
CA VAL A 30 -44.07 40.43 -27.92
C VAL A 30 -43.88 40.20 -26.43
N VAL A 31 -44.72 39.37 -25.81
CA VAL A 31 -44.58 38.91 -24.42
C VAL A 31 -43.29 38.12 -24.23
N ASP A 32 -42.95 37.22 -25.16
CA ASP A 32 -41.71 36.43 -25.12
C ASP A 32 -40.46 37.31 -25.33
N LYS A 33 -40.57 38.39 -26.12
CA LYS A 33 -39.45 39.31 -26.39
C LYS A 33 -39.17 40.32 -25.27
N ASN A 34 -40.20 40.74 -24.53
CA ASN A 34 -40.08 41.76 -23.47
C ASN A 34 -40.03 41.18 -22.05
N LEU A 35 -40.41 39.92 -21.85
CA LEU A 35 -40.36 39.29 -20.54
C LEU A 35 -39.42 38.09 -20.61
N GLU A 36 -38.41 38.08 -19.75
CA GLU A 36 -37.56 36.92 -19.43
C GLU A 36 -38.36 35.73 -18.80
N PHE A 37 -39.64 35.59 -19.14
CA PHE A 37 -40.59 34.64 -18.60
C PHE A 37 -40.26 33.21 -19.05
N SER A 38 -39.75 33.04 -20.28
CA SER A 38 -39.26 31.76 -20.80
C SER A 38 -38.08 31.21 -19.96
N ASN A 39 -37.18 32.08 -19.50
CA ASN A 39 -36.08 31.68 -18.62
C ASN A 39 -36.57 31.40 -17.19
N LYS A 40 -37.52 32.17 -16.64
CA LYS A 40 -38.05 31.98 -15.28
C LYS A 40 -38.93 30.73 -15.12
N ILE A 41 -39.76 30.37 -16.11
CA ILE A 41 -40.56 29.13 -16.05
C ILE A 41 -39.65 27.89 -16.11
N ARG A 42 -38.57 27.93 -16.91
CA ARG A 42 -37.59 26.84 -16.99
C ARG A 42 -36.84 26.63 -15.67
N ILE A 43 -36.61 27.70 -14.91
CA ILE A 43 -35.95 27.64 -13.60
C ILE A 43 -36.94 27.21 -12.50
N ASN A 44 -38.22 27.58 -12.59
CA ASN A 44 -39.22 27.22 -11.56
C ASN A 44 -39.76 25.79 -11.69
N SER A 45 -39.79 25.21 -12.90
CA SER A 45 -40.14 23.79 -13.12
C SER A 45 -39.12 22.83 -12.52
N SER A 46 -37.87 23.28 -12.32
CA SER A 46 -36.81 22.47 -11.70
C SER A 46 -37.05 22.20 -10.20
N HIS A 47 -37.90 22.98 -9.54
CA HIS A 47 -38.22 22.81 -8.11
C HIS A 47 -39.31 21.76 -7.85
N ILE A 48 -40.18 21.47 -8.83
CA ILE A 48 -41.25 20.47 -8.70
C ILE A 48 -40.76 19.07 -9.12
N ILE A 49 -39.83 18.99 -10.08
CA ILE A 49 -39.32 17.70 -10.61
C ILE A 49 -38.27 17.06 -9.68
N LYS A 50 -37.47 17.87 -8.97
CA LYS A 50 -36.43 17.42 -8.03
C LYS A 50 -36.94 16.45 -6.94
N PRO A 51 -38.03 16.74 -6.20
CA PRO A 51 -38.51 15.83 -5.15
C PRO A 51 -39.02 14.49 -5.69
N ILE A 52 -39.56 14.44 -6.91
CA ILE A 52 -40.01 13.20 -7.55
C ILE A 52 -38.82 12.32 -7.94
N TYR A 53 -37.74 12.90 -8.48
CA TYR A 53 -36.48 12.19 -8.74
C TYR A 53 -35.81 11.69 -7.46
N LEU A 54 -35.87 12.46 -6.37
CA LEU A 54 -35.34 12.08 -5.06
C LEU A 54 -36.16 10.96 -4.39
N ALA A 55 -37.49 11.00 -4.51
CA ALA A 55 -38.38 9.95 -3.99
C ALA A 55 -38.26 8.63 -4.78
N ALA A 56 -38.10 8.69 -6.10
CA ALA A 56 -37.94 7.51 -6.96
C ALA A 56 -36.57 6.81 -6.79
N SER A 57 -35.54 7.53 -6.34
CA SER A 57 -34.19 6.99 -6.09
C SER A 57 -33.93 6.58 -4.63
N PHE A 58 -34.88 6.85 -3.73
CA PHE A 58 -34.80 6.48 -2.31
C PHE A 58 -34.75 4.96 -2.06
N PRO A 59 -35.53 4.10 -2.77
CA PRO A 59 -35.53 2.66 -2.52
C PRO A 59 -34.24 1.95 -2.97
N SER A 60 -33.64 2.37 -4.10
CA SER A 60 -32.44 1.75 -4.67
C SER A 60 -31.17 2.08 -3.87
N ASN A 61 -31.10 3.26 -3.27
CA ASN A 61 -29.98 3.68 -2.43
C ASN A 61 -30.04 3.13 -0.99
N LEU A 62 -31.23 2.85 -0.46
CA LEU A 62 -31.42 2.17 0.83
C LEU A 62 -31.08 0.67 0.75
N TYR A 63 -31.48 -0.01 -0.33
CA TYR A 63 -31.17 -1.43 -0.52
C TYR A 63 -29.66 -1.69 -0.65
N SER A 64 -28.97 -0.87 -1.44
CA SER A 64 -27.52 -0.98 -1.62
C SER A 64 -26.70 -0.56 -0.39
N SER A 65 -27.20 0.35 0.45
CA SER A 65 -26.52 0.77 1.68
C SER A 65 -26.69 -0.23 2.83
N SER A 66 -27.87 -0.84 2.98
CA SER A 66 -28.10 -1.91 3.97
C SER A 66 -27.28 -3.16 3.66
N LEU A 67 -27.23 -3.61 2.40
CA LEU A 67 -26.42 -4.77 2.02
C LEU A 67 -24.92 -4.54 2.25
N LYS A 68 -24.41 -3.34 1.98
CA LYS A 68 -23.01 -2.99 2.29
C LYS A 68 -22.71 -2.97 3.79
N TYR A 69 -23.66 -2.51 4.62
CA TYR A 69 -23.49 -2.50 6.07
C TYR A 69 -23.51 -3.92 6.68
N PHE A 70 -24.44 -4.78 6.25
CA PHE A 70 -24.50 -6.17 6.72
C PHE A 70 -23.31 -7.02 6.24
N ASN A 71 -22.88 -6.84 4.98
CA ASN A 71 -21.67 -7.50 4.47
C ASN A 71 -20.42 -7.02 5.22
N SER A 72 -20.30 -5.71 5.49
CA SER A 72 -19.19 -5.16 6.28
C SER A 72 -19.16 -5.72 7.70
N LYS A 73 -20.31 -5.83 8.39
CA LYS A 73 -20.38 -6.38 9.74
C LYS A 73 -19.99 -7.87 9.79
N ASN A 74 -20.48 -8.68 8.86
CA ASN A 74 -20.12 -10.10 8.79
C ASN A 74 -18.63 -10.27 8.46
N ASN A 75 -18.10 -9.46 7.54
CA ASN A 75 -16.66 -9.45 7.25
C ASN A 75 -15.83 -9.08 8.48
N LEU A 76 -16.24 -8.07 9.25
CA LEU A 76 -15.57 -7.67 10.49
C LEU A 76 -15.61 -8.77 11.56
N ILE A 77 -16.73 -9.51 11.66
CA ILE A 77 -16.85 -10.64 12.61
C ILE A 77 -15.90 -11.78 12.20
N GLU A 78 -15.87 -12.14 10.92
CA GLU A 78 -14.96 -13.16 10.39
C GLU A 78 -13.49 -12.73 10.52
N GLU A 79 -13.17 -11.47 10.22
CA GLU A 79 -11.83 -10.92 10.42
C GLU A 79 -11.43 -10.95 11.91
N ASN A 80 -12.31 -10.57 12.82
CA ASN A 80 -12.04 -10.64 14.26
C ASN A 80 -11.80 -12.09 14.72
N LYS A 81 -12.58 -13.04 14.21
CA LYS A 81 -12.44 -14.47 14.53
C LYS A 81 -11.13 -15.03 14.00
N THR A 82 -10.76 -14.70 12.76
CA THR A 82 -9.49 -15.14 12.16
C THR A 82 -8.29 -14.52 12.87
N LEU A 83 -8.35 -13.23 13.23
CA LEU A 83 -7.31 -12.56 14.02
C LEU A 83 -7.17 -13.19 15.42
N LYS A 84 -8.27 -13.45 16.12
CA LYS A 84 -8.25 -14.16 17.41
C LYS A 84 -7.62 -15.55 17.30
N ASN A 85 -7.93 -16.29 16.23
CA ASN A 85 -7.33 -17.59 16.00
C ASN A 85 -5.81 -17.49 15.73
N LYS A 86 -5.38 -16.50 14.94
CA LYS A 86 -3.95 -16.22 14.72
C LYS A 86 -3.24 -15.91 16.05
N ILE A 87 -3.82 -15.05 16.88
CA ILE A 87 -3.27 -14.72 18.21
C ILE A 87 -3.19 -15.96 19.09
N PHE A 88 -4.21 -16.81 19.09
CA PHE A 88 -4.21 -18.04 19.88
C PHE A 88 -3.08 -19.00 19.45
N ILE A 89 -2.94 -19.24 18.14
CA ILE A 89 -1.87 -20.09 17.59
C ILE A 89 -0.49 -19.49 17.89
N GLN A 90 -0.31 -18.19 17.64
CA GLN A 90 0.96 -17.49 17.91
C GLN A 90 1.34 -17.53 19.39
N SER A 91 0.36 -17.37 20.29
CA SER A 91 0.58 -17.47 21.74
C SER A 91 1.10 -18.86 22.13
N GLY A 92 0.55 -19.92 21.55
CA GLY A 92 1.03 -21.29 21.76
C GLY A 92 2.46 -21.51 21.26
N ILE A 93 2.83 -20.89 20.13
CA ILE A 93 4.21 -20.93 19.60
C ILE A 93 5.17 -20.17 20.52
N ILE A 94 4.79 -18.96 20.96
CA ILE A 94 5.61 -18.11 21.84
C ILE A 94 5.87 -18.80 23.18
N GLN A 95 4.91 -19.52 23.74
CA GLN A 95 5.08 -20.28 24.99
C GLN A 95 6.20 -21.33 24.92
N LYS A 96 6.56 -21.83 23.72
CA LYS A 96 7.67 -22.78 23.54
C LYS A 96 9.04 -22.11 23.47
N ILE A 97 9.12 -20.80 23.22
CA ILE A 97 10.39 -20.10 23.04
C ILE A 97 11.28 -20.18 24.29
N PRO A 98 10.79 -19.99 25.54
CA PRO A 98 11.62 -20.09 26.73
C PRO A 98 12.28 -21.46 26.92
N SER A 99 11.52 -22.56 26.70
CA SER A 99 12.05 -23.91 26.85
C SER A 99 13.10 -24.22 25.77
N LEU A 100 12.83 -23.87 24.51
CA LEU A 100 13.80 -24.01 23.42
C LEU A 100 15.07 -23.18 23.66
N LYS A 101 14.95 -21.94 24.18
CA LYS A 101 16.10 -21.12 24.55
C LYS A 101 16.91 -21.75 25.68
N GLN A 102 16.25 -22.29 26.70
CA GLN A 102 16.91 -22.97 27.81
C GLN A 102 17.64 -24.23 27.34
N GLU A 103 17.01 -25.02 26.48
CA GLU A 103 17.61 -26.21 25.89
C GLU A 103 18.81 -25.83 25.02
N ASN A 104 18.68 -24.84 24.15
CA ASN A 104 19.79 -24.33 23.33
C ASN A 104 20.95 -23.84 24.20
N LYS A 105 20.68 -23.08 25.27
CA LYS A 105 21.69 -22.65 26.24
C LYS A 105 22.37 -23.84 26.92
N ARG A 106 21.61 -24.87 27.29
CA ARG A 106 22.16 -26.11 27.86
C ARG A 106 23.07 -26.82 26.86
N LEU A 107 22.64 -26.98 25.61
CA LEU A 107 23.41 -27.59 24.53
C LEU A 107 24.70 -26.81 24.25
N LYS A 108 24.63 -25.47 24.14
CA LYS A 108 25.80 -24.60 23.96
C LYS A 108 26.80 -24.75 25.11
N LYS A 109 26.33 -24.81 26.36
CA LYS A 109 27.18 -25.07 27.53
C LYS A 109 27.86 -26.44 27.46
N LEU A 110 27.13 -27.49 27.10
CA LEU A 110 27.69 -28.84 26.95
C LEU A 110 28.74 -28.92 25.84
N LEU A 111 28.60 -28.12 24.79
CA LEU A 111 29.54 -28.01 23.68
C LEU A 111 30.70 -27.02 23.94
N GLY A 112 30.78 -26.42 25.13
CA GLY A 112 31.83 -25.45 25.47
C GLY A 112 31.73 -24.12 24.73
N ALA A 113 30.59 -23.80 24.11
CA ALA A 113 30.38 -22.53 23.44
C ALA A 113 30.13 -21.41 24.45
N SER A 114 30.81 -20.27 24.29
CA SER A 114 30.57 -19.09 25.13
C SER A 114 29.16 -18.54 24.88
N ASN A 115 28.40 -18.33 25.97
CA ASN A 115 27.05 -17.76 25.92
C ASN A 115 27.11 -16.31 25.43
N SER A 116 26.56 -16.03 24.25
CA SER A 116 26.15 -14.68 23.86
C SER A 116 24.64 -14.54 24.13
N GLU A 117 24.27 -14.29 25.38
CA GLU A 117 22.89 -13.87 25.70
C GLU A 117 22.71 -12.42 25.23
N TYR A 118 22.34 -12.25 23.96
CA TYR A 118 21.85 -10.96 23.46
C TYR A 118 20.43 -10.77 23.97
N SER A 119 20.32 -10.15 25.14
CA SER A 119 19.08 -9.46 25.52
C SER A 119 19.01 -8.19 24.69
N SER A 120 18.59 -8.31 23.44
CA SER A 120 18.42 -7.16 22.56
C SER A 120 17.31 -6.28 23.14
N LYS A 121 17.70 -5.10 23.61
CA LYS A 121 16.75 -4.02 23.88
C LYS A 121 16.04 -3.74 22.56
N ILE A 122 14.74 -3.47 22.62
CA ILE A 122 13.93 -3.12 21.45
C ILE A 122 13.32 -1.75 21.71
N LEU A 123 13.39 -0.86 20.72
CA LEU A 123 12.71 0.43 20.72
C LEU A 123 11.86 0.51 19.47
N ILE A 124 10.61 0.89 19.64
CA ILE A 124 9.68 1.10 18.53
C ILE A 124 9.80 2.55 18.07
N ALA A 125 9.91 2.73 16.76
CA ALA A 125 9.89 4.02 16.09
C ALA A 125 8.84 4.01 14.97
N THR A 126 8.36 5.18 14.59
CA THR A 126 7.46 5.36 13.46
C THR A 126 8.23 5.95 12.29
N LEU A 127 7.99 5.43 11.09
CA LEU A 127 8.54 5.97 9.86
C LEU A 127 7.80 7.27 9.49
N ILE A 128 8.52 8.39 9.41
CA ILE A 128 7.95 9.73 9.13
C ILE A 128 7.87 10.01 7.63
N LYS A 129 8.93 9.65 6.90
CA LYS A 129 9.06 9.96 5.48
C LYS A 129 9.84 8.88 4.76
N VAL A 130 9.27 8.40 3.66
CA VAL A 130 9.96 7.62 2.64
C VAL A 130 10.44 8.60 1.59
N ASN A 131 11.73 8.54 1.25
CA ASN A 131 12.36 9.21 0.11
C ASN A 131 12.90 10.65 0.34
N LEU A 132 14.23 10.76 0.32
CA LEU A 132 14.96 12.04 0.27
C LEU A 132 15.73 12.26 -1.04
N ASN A 133 15.84 11.25 -1.93
CA ASN A 133 16.55 11.36 -3.21
C ASN A 133 16.26 10.12 -4.09
N PRO A 134 15.90 10.26 -5.38
CA PRO A 134 15.73 9.11 -6.29
C PRO A 134 16.97 8.22 -6.45
N PHE A 135 18.16 8.72 -6.07
CA PHE A 135 19.42 7.97 -6.13
C PHE A 135 19.84 7.35 -4.79
N SER A 136 19.09 7.55 -3.70
CA SER A 136 19.40 6.94 -2.40
C SER A 136 18.14 6.46 -1.68
N ASN A 137 18.16 5.20 -1.28
CA ASN A 137 17.09 4.57 -0.52
C ASN A 137 17.31 4.80 0.98
N LYS A 138 16.77 5.93 1.45
CA LYS A 138 16.80 6.33 2.85
C LYS A 138 15.39 6.63 3.37
N VAL A 139 15.17 6.37 4.66
CA VAL A 139 13.93 6.68 5.38
C VAL A 139 14.22 7.45 6.66
N ILE A 140 13.25 8.23 7.12
CA ILE A 140 13.35 9.01 8.36
C ILE A 140 12.47 8.36 9.42
N ILE A 141 13.01 8.19 10.63
CA ILE A 141 12.28 7.70 11.81
C ILE A 141 12.15 8.79 12.88
N ASN A 142 11.08 8.75 13.67
CA ASN A 142 10.77 9.73 14.74
C ASN A 142 11.54 9.51 16.05
N LYS A 143 12.75 8.96 15.95
CA LYS A 143 13.64 8.66 17.07
C LYS A 143 15.04 9.14 16.75
N GLY A 144 15.71 9.67 17.76
CA GLY A 144 16.97 10.38 17.60
C GLY A 144 17.89 10.22 18.79
N LYS A 145 18.71 11.24 19.01
CA LYS A 145 19.66 11.29 20.11
C LYS A 145 18.99 11.17 21.48
N ASN A 146 17.76 11.67 21.63
CA ASN A 146 17.00 11.59 22.87
C ASN A 146 16.74 10.15 23.34
N GLU A 147 16.66 9.20 22.41
CA GLU A 147 16.48 7.77 22.72
C GLU A 147 17.78 6.95 22.69
N ASN A 148 18.94 7.62 22.67
CA ASN A 148 20.28 7.01 22.64
C ASN A 148 20.50 6.08 21.44
N LEU A 149 20.03 6.50 20.27
CA LEU A 149 20.39 5.85 19.00
C LEU A 149 21.88 6.03 18.70
N TYR A 150 22.45 5.11 17.92
CA TYR A 150 23.84 5.18 17.45
C TYR A 150 23.96 4.84 15.95
N ILE A 151 25.00 5.36 15.29
CA ILE A 151 25.23 5.13 13.86
C ILE A 151 25.60 3.66 13.65
N GLY A 152 25.03 3.03 12.63
CA GLY A 152 25.16 1.60 12.36
C GLY A 152 24.12 0.74 13.10
N GLN A 153 23.25 1.34 13.91
CA GLN A 153 22.23 0.58 14.63
C GLN A 153 21.25 -0.10 13.66
N SER A 154 20.97 -1.38 13.92
CA SER A 154 20.03 -2.19 13.14
C SER A 154 18.59 -1.73 13.30
N VAL A 155 17.90 -1.66 12.16
CA VAL A 155 16.48 -1.35 12.07
C VAL A 155 15.76 -2.47 11.32
N ILE A 156 14.72 -3.01 11.95
CA ILE A 156 13.91 -4.11 11.42
C ILE A 156 12.43 -3.71 11.39
N ASP A 157 11.67 -4.36 10.53
CA ASP A 157 10.20 -4.33 10.58
C ASP A 157 9.64 -5.70 10.98
N SER A 158 8.33 -5.89 10.85
CA SER A 158 7.68 -7.17 11.17
C SER A 158 8.01 -8.31 10.20
N GLU A 159 8.57 -7.99 9.03
CA GLU A 159 8.82 -8.92 7.93
C GLU A 159 10.32 -9.23 7.79
N GLY A 160 11.23 -8.34 8.21
CA GLY A 160 12.66 -8.59 8.15
C GLY A 160 13.52 -7.37 8.46
N ILE A 161 14.80 -7.45 8.07
CA ILE A 161 15.73 -6.32 8.14
C ILE A 161 15.28 -5.24 7.17
N LEU A 162 15.18 -4.01 7.67
CA LEU A 162 14.89 -2.83 6.86
C LEU A 162 16.17 -2.10 6.46
N GLY A 163 17.11 -1.93 7.40
CA GLY A 163 18.33 -1.15 7.18
C GLY A 163 19.09 -0.82 8.45
N GLN A 164 19.93 0.21 8.35
CA GLN A 164 20.76 0.68 9.47
C GLN A 164 20.69 2.20 9.62
N VAL A 165 20.79 2.70 10.84
CA VAL A 165 20.88 4.14 11.12
C VAL A 165 22.17 4.69 10.51
N SER A 166 22.06 5.67 9.62
CA SER A 166 23.21 6.31 8.97
C SER A 166 23.46 7.73 9.45
N GLU A 167 22.43 8.43 9.92
CA GLU A 167 22.54 9.80 10.44
C GLU A 167 21.62 9.96 11.66
N ILE A 168 22.07 10.72 12.66
CA ILE A 168 21.32 10.95 13.90
C ILE A 168 21.17 12.45 14.12
N ASN A 169 19.93 12.88 14.30
CA ASN A 169 19.58 14.22 14.74
C ASN A 169 18.95 14.15 16.14
N TYR A 170 18.56 15.30 16.70
CA TYR A 170 18.00 15.37 18.05
C TYR A 170 16.70 14.55 18.20
N ASP A 171 15.73 14.78 17.31
CA ASP A 171 14.39 14.18 17.40
C ASP A 171 14.07 13.19 16.27
N PHE A 172 14.99 13.01 15.32
CA PHE A 172 14.83 12.08 14.20
C PHE A 172 16.17 11.48 13.78
N SER A 173 16.11 10.38 13.06
CA SER A 173 17.29 9.73 12.48
C SER A 173 17.00 9.30 11.06
N VAL A 174 18.05 9.19 10.26
CA VAL A 174 18.00 8.68 8.90
C VAL A 174 18.50 7.25 8.90
N VAL A 175 17.74 6.37 8.26
CA VAL A 175 18.04 4.96 8.09
C VAL A 175 18.35 4.72 6.62
N THR A 176 19.53 4.20 6.33
CA THR A 176 19.88 3.69 4.99
C THR A 176 19.35 2.29 4.87
N LEU A 177 18.55 2.03 3.83
CA LEU A 177 17.92 0.74 3.61
C LEU A 177 18.90 -0.28 3.05
N ILE A 178 18.59 -1.56 3.25
CA ILE A 178 19.37 -2.65 2.65
C ILE A 178 19.31 -2.68 1.12
N SER A 179 18.28 -2.05 0.54
CA SER A 179 18.09 -1.88 -0.90
C SER A 179 18.95 -0.76 -1.51
N ASP A 180 19.56 0.10 -0.70
CA ASP A 180 20.43 1.17 -1.18
C ASP A 180 21.69 0.61 -1.86
N ALA A 181 22.09 1.18 -2.99
CA ALA A 181 23.25 0.70 -3.75
C ALA A 181 24.59 0.82 -2.99
N SER A 182 24.67 1.71 -2.00
CA SER A 182 25.83 1.85 -1.12
C SER A 182 25.85 0.87 0.06
N HIS A 183 24.75 0.14 0.29
CA HIS A 183 24.62 -0.78 1.41
C HIS A 183 24.93 -2.22 1.02
N ALA A 184 25.60 -2.92 1.93
CA ALA A 184 25.82 -4.36 1.82
C ALA A 184 25.90 -5.00 3.21
N LEU A 185 25.50 -6.27 3.28
CA LEU A 185 25.48 -7.06 4.49
C LEU A 185 25.88 -8.51 4.21
N LEU A 186 26.23 -9.24 5.27
CA LEU A 186 26.54 -10.67 5.17
C LEU A 186 25.34 -11.51 5.60
N GLY A 187 24.75 -12.23 4.65
CA GLY A 187 23.66 -13.15 4.86
C GLY A 187 24.10 -14.62 4.88
N VAL A 188 23.16 -15.50 5.21
CA VAL A 188 23.30 -16.95 5.21
C VAL A 188 22.06 -17.56 4.54
N ASN A 189 22.28 -18.50 3.63
CA ASN A 189 21.21 -19.34 3.09
C ASN A 189 20.77 -20.35 4.14
N THR A 190 19.49 -20.35 4.50
CA THR A 190 18.95 -21.22 5.57
C THR A 190 19.03 -22.70 5.24
N ARG A 191 19.00 -23.07 3.95
CA ARG A 191 19.02 -24.46 3.49
C ARG A 191 20.44 -25.04 3.49
N THR A 192 21.40 -24.29 2.96
CA THR A 192 22.78 -24.78 2.78
C THR A 192 23.75 -24.27 3.83
N ASN A 193 23.31 -23.36 4.70
CA ASN A 193 24.12 -22.66 5.70
C ASN A 193 25.33 -21.91 5.07
N LYS A 194 25.21 -21.54 3.80
CA LYS A 194 26.27 -20.86 3.04
C LYS A 194 26.17 -19.35 3.22
N ARG A 195 27.32 -18.74 3.46
CA ARG A 195 27.45 -17.29 3.61
C ARG A 195 27.39 -16.62 2.25
N ILE A 196 26.62 -15.55 2.17
CA ILE A 196 26.33 -14.84 0.92
C ILE A 196 26.48 -13.35 1.19
N PHE A 197 27.23 -12.68 0.33
CA PHE A 197 27.31 -11.22 0.37
C PHE A 197 26.09 -10.65 -0.36
N ILE A 198 25.30 -9.82 0.33
CA ILE A 198 24.07 -9.25 -0.21
C ILE A 198 24.25 -7.74 -0.28
N SER A 199 24.03 -7.15 -1.45
CA SER A 199 24.09 -5.70 -1.65
C SER A 199 22.81 -5.15 -2.23
N GLY A 200 22.46 -3.92 -1.86
CA GLY A 200 21.36 -3.21 -2.48
C GLY A 200 21.65 -2.87 -3.94
N THR A 201 20.58 -2.61 -4.69
CA THR A 201 20.64 -2.29 -6.13
C THR A 201 20.24 -0.85 -6.42
N GLY A 202 19.73 -0.11 -5.44
CA GLY A 202 19.00 1.13 -5.64
C GLY A 202 17.51 0.93 -5.95
N ASP A 203 17.06 -0.27 -6.31
CA ASP A 203 15.63 -0.61 -6.41
C ASP A 203 15.17 -1.25 -5.09
N ASN A 204 14.16 -0.66 -4.44
CA ASN A 204 13.58 -1.15 -3.19
C ASN A 204 12.96 -2.55 -3.26
N ARG A 205 12.83 -3.10 -4.47
CA ARG A 205 12.25 -4.43 -4.71
C ARG A 205 13.30 -5.50 -4.99
N LYS A 206 14.59 -5.12 -5.04
CA LYS A 206 15.66 -6.03 -5.48
C LYS A 206 16.94 -5.82 -4.69
N LEU A 207 17.47 -6.92 -4.19
CA LEU A 207 18.84 -7.04 -3.71
C LEU A 207 19.62 -7.94 -4.67
N LYS A 208 20.95 -7.84 -4.60
CA LYS A 208 21.86 -8.68 -5.39
C LYS A 208 22.72 -9.51 -4.45
N ALA A 209 22.68 -10.83 -4.60
CA ALA A 209 23.62 -11.73 -3.96
C ALA A 209 24.88 -11.84 -4.83
N LYS A 210 26.05 -11.60 -4.23
CA LYS A 210 27.35 -11.48 -4.90
C LYS A 210 28.31 -12.58 -4.47
N TYR A 211 29.29 -12.83 -5.32
CA TYR A 211 30.43 -13.74 -5.06
C TYR A 211 30.03 -15.20 -4.83
N ILE A 212 28.96 -15.64 -5.51
CA ILE A 212 28.51 -17.03 -5.45
C ILE A 212 29.07 -17.78 -6.65
N SER A 213 29.86 -18.82 -6.40
CA SER A 213 30.47 -19.65 -7.44
C SER A 213 29.42 -20.35 -8.31
N LEU A 214 29.75 -20.63 -9.57
CA LEU A 214 28.86 -21.29 -10.54
C LEU A 214 28.38 -22.70 -10.13
N ASN A 215 29.10 -23.36 -9.24
CA ASN A 215 28.81 -24.72 -8.76
C ASN A 215 28.15 -24.73 -7.37
N GLU A 216 27.86 -23.56 -6.81
CA GLU A 216 27.26 -23.46 -5.48
C GLU A 216 25.80 -23.94 -5.50
N ASP A 217 25.41 -24.68 -4.47
CA ASP A 217 24.02 -25.13 -4.31
C ASP A 217 23.15 -23.96 -3.80
N ILE A 218 22.53 -23.26 -4.75
CA ILE A 218 21.55 -22.20 -4.49
C ILE A 218 20.39 -22.30 -5.46
N LEU A 219 19.17 -22.15 -4.94
CA LEU A 219 17.93 -22.34 -5.68
C LEU A 219 17.01 -21.12 -5.54
N ALA A 220 16.16 -20.91 -6.55
CA ALA A 220 15.05 -19.97 -6.41
C ALA A 220 14.10 -20.48 -5.31
N GLY A 221 13.67 -19.58 -4.42
CA GLY A 221 12.93 -19.91 -3.21
C GLY A 221 13.81 -20.06 -1.96
N ASP A 222 15.13 -20.05 -2.10
CA ASP A 222 16.02 -20.10 -0.92
C ASP A 222 15.85 -18.84 -0.07
N ILE A 223 15.74 -19.04 1.24
CA ILE A 223 15.57 -17.97 2.22
C ILE A 223 16.93 -17.52 2.73
N LEU A 224 17.13 -16.20 2.75
CA LEU A 224 18.35 -15.57 3.23
C LEU A 224 18.10 -14.84 4.56
N ILE A 225 18.93 -15.13 5.55
CA ILE A 225 18.92 -14.50 6.88
C ILE A 225 20.24 -13.80 7.17
N THR A 226 20.29 -12.90 8.14
CA THR A 226 21.52 -12.23 8.58
C THR A 226 22.48 -13.19 9.29
N SER A 227 23.77 -13.02 9.03
CA SER A 227 24.82 -13.89 9.61
C SER A 227 25.22 -13.55 11.04
N GLY A 228 25.00 -12.31 11.51
CA GLY A 228 25.49 -11.86 12.81
C GLY A 228 26.99 -11.54 12.89
N LEU A 229 27.75 -11.76 11.80
CA LEU A 229 29.23 -11.66 11.83
C LEU A 229 29.77 -10.25 11.60
N ASP A 230 28.96 -9.36 11.04
CA ASP A 230 29.33 -7.95 10.83
C ASP A 230 29.14 -7.11 12.10
N ASN A 231 28.58 -7.68 13.19
CA ASN A 231 28.17 -6.97 14.41
C ASN A 231 27.24 -5.77 14.15
N VAL A 232 26.72 -5.63 12.94
CA VAL A 232 25.76 -4.59 12.56
C VAL A 232 24.37 -5.17 12.67
N PHE A 233 24.15 -6.32 12.03
CA PHE A 233 22.86 -6.99 12.03
C PHE A 233 22.86 -8.18 13.00
N PRO A 234 21.88 -8.28 13.92
CA PRO A 234 21.77 -9.46 14.77
C PRO A 234 21.50 -10.70 13.93
N GLU A 235 22.08 -11.83 14.32
CA GLU A 235 21.96 -13.11 13.62
C GLU A 235 20.50 -13.54 13.47
N GLY A 236 20.15 -14.15 12.33
CA GLY A 236 18.90 -14.89 12.16
C GLY A 236 17.68 -14.06 11.74
N HIS A 237 17.87 -12.82 11.31
CA HIS A 237 16.78 -11.96 10.82
C HIS A 237 16.61 -12.12 9.31
N LEU A 238 15.37 -12.11 8.84
CA LEU A 238 15.04 -12.31 7.43
C LEU A 238 15.56 -11.14 6.57
N VAL A 239 16.27 -11.46 5.50
CA VAL A 239 16.75 -10.48 4.51
C VAL A 239 15.89 -10.52 3.26
N GLY A 240 15.62 -11.71 2.73
CA GLY A 240 14.91 -11.87 1.48
C GLY A 240 14.85 -13.31 0.98
N GLU A 241 14.24 -13.48 -0.19
CA GLU A 241 14.09 -14.75 -0.89
C GLU A 241 14.77 -14.68 -2.27
N VAL A 242 15.51 -15.72 -2.63
CA VAL A 242 16.15 -15.83 -3.95
C VAL A 242 15.07 -15.96 -5.02
N SER A 243 15.01 -15.01 -5.94
CA SER A 243 13.96 -14.96 -6.96
C SER A 243 14.42 -15.44 -8.33
N LYS A 244 15.64 -15.06 -8.74
CA LYS A 244 16.19 -15.38 -10.06
C LYS A 244 17.68 -15.65 -9.93
N ILE A 245 18.13 -16.66 -10.65
CA ILE A 245 19.53 -17.04 -10.77
C ILE A 245 19.85 -17.01 -12.26
N HIS A 246 20.79 -16.16 -12.65
CA HIS A 246 21.27 -16.08 -14.01
C HIS A 246 22.74 -16.50 -14.05
N ARG A 247 23.05 -17.39 -14.99
CA ARG A 247 24.41 -17.86 -15.26
C ARG A 247 24.85 -17.31 -16.60
N ASN A 248 25.81 -16.41 -16.55
CA ASN A 248 26.48 -15.93 -17.75
C ASN A 248 27.71 -16.80 -18.02
N ILE A 249 28.01 -17.06 -19.28
CA ILE A 249 29.12 -17.94 -19.69
C ILE A 249 30.48 -17.26 -19.43
N ASN A 250 30.50 -15.93 -19.40
CA ASN A 250 31.71 -15.12 -19.23
C ASN A 250 31.95 -14.63 -17.79
N ASP A 251 31.06 -14.96 -16.85
CA ASP A 251 31.18 -14.51 -15.46
C ASP A 251 31.65 -15.65 -14.56
N ASP A 252 32.58 -15.36 -13.64
CA ASP A 252 33.08 -16.32 -12.65
C ASP A 252 32.06 -16.60 -11.52
N PHE A 253 31.04 -15.75 -11.40
CA PHE A 253 30.03 -15.79 -10.34
C PHE A 253 28.61 -15.77 -10.93
N LEU A 254 27.67 -16.35 -10.18
CA LEU A 254 26.24 -16.29 -10.50
C LEU A 254 25.70 -14.86 -10.28
N ASP A 255 24.82 -14.41 -11.18
CA ASP A 255 24.04 -13.18 -10.97
C ASP A 255 22.69 -13.53 -10.34
N ILE A 256 22.53 -13.21 -9.06
CA ILE A 256 21.39 -13.65 -8.26
C ILE A 256 20.60 -12.45 -7.76
N THR A 257 19.33 -12.42 -8.11
CA THR A 257 18.37 -11.42 -7.64
C THR A 257 17.58 -11.96 -6.46
N VAL A 258 17.56 -11.18 -5.38
CA VAL A 258 16.83 -11.49 -4.15
C VAL A 258 15.72 -10.47 -3.96
N ILE A 259 14.53 -10.92 -3.60
CA ILE A 259 13.42 -10.05 -3.23
C ILE A 259 13.56 -9.75 -1.73
N PRO A 260 13.69 -8.47 -1.33
CA PRO A 260 13.78 -8.10 0.07
C PRO A 260 12.48 -8.43 0.80
N SER A 261 12.59 -8.90 2.04
CA SER A 261 11.41 -9.25 2.83
C SER A 261 10.71 -8.05 3.45
N SER A 262 11.44 -6.98 3.79
CA SER A 262 10.85 -5.76 4.34
C SER A 262 10.07 -4.99 3.26
N SER A 263 8.79 -4.72 3.49
CA SER A 263 7.98 -3.86 2.62
C SER A 263 7.91 -2.42 3.13
N MET A 264 8.53 -1.50 2.38
CA MET A 264 8.59 -0.07 2.74
C MET A 264 7.25 0.63 2.49
N SER A 265 6.31 0.47 3.41
CA SER A 265 5.06 1.24 3.46
C SER A 265 5.15 2.35 4.50
N SER A 266 4.72 3.55 4.14
CA SER A 266 4.92 4.79 4.91
C SER A 266 4.16 4.89 6.23
N ASN A 267 3.27 3.93 6.54
CA ASN A 267 2.48 3.88 7.79
C ASN A 267 2.94 2.75 8.74
N ARG A 268 4.19 2.29 8.65
CA ARG A 268 4.68 1.17 9.46
C ARG A 268 5.55 1.62 10.64
N GLU A 269 5.37 0.91 11.74
CA GLU A 269 6.28 0.92 12.88
C GLU A 269 7.52 0.08 12.55
N VAL A 270 8.66 0.51 13.06
CA VAL A 270 9.95 -0.19 12.93
C VAL A 270 10.54 -0.39 14.32
N MET A 271 11.41 -1.37 14.44
CA MET A 271 12.09 -1.72 15.68
C MET A 271 13.59 -1.50 15.53
N LEU A 272 14.17 -0.81 16.51
CA LEU A 272 15.62 -0.68 16.65
C LEU A 272 16.14 -1.70 17.65
N LEU A 273 17.26 -2.32 17.32
CA LEU A 273 17.89 -3.38 18.10
C LEU A 273 19.21 -2.88 18.70
N TRP A 274 19.54 -3.34 19.90
CA TRP A 274 20.82 -3.12 20.58
C TRP A 274 21.55 -4.44 20.78
#